data_AF-A0A838F3I2-F1
#
_entry.id   AF-A0A838F3I2-F1
#
_cell.length_a   1.000
_cell.length_b   1.000
_cell.length_c   1.000
_cell.angle_alpha   90.00
_cell.angle_beta   90.00
_cell.angle_gamma   90.00
#
_symmetry.space_group_name_H-M   'P 1'
#
loop_
_entity.id
_entity.type
_entity.pdbx_description
1 polymer ?
#
loop_
_entity_poly.entity_id
_entity_poly.type
_entity_poly.pdbx_seq_one_letter_code
_entity_poly.pdbx_strand_id
1 'polypeptide(L)'
;MFKLCFSFLFLISIGSALAADSKHPLHSHNDYEQDRPILAAFDNNFKSIEVDIWLSNNEVKIAHNPWHFKGTLEEMYLIPLQKMVDAGTINADAENPILLWIDIKDIRQKINKRLAAVLEKYPMIGNEVRVILTGSKRLKRKFVLDFPHIAVDRDENTLEDLQDSPTPFHWFTIKWSKNFTWNGE
;
A
#
# COMPACT_ATOMS: atom_id res chain seq x y z
N MET A 1 -8.39 15.77 -69.61
CA MET A 1 -8.38 16.11 -68.17
C MET A 1 -8.48 14.82 -67.38
N PHE A 2 -7.34 14.23 -66.97
CA PHE A 2 -7.31 13.02 -66.13
C PHE A 2 -7.24 13.43 -64.66
N LYS A 3 -8.24 13.06 -63.85
CA LYS A 3 -8.22 13.23 -62.39
C LYS A 3 -7.52 12.02 -61.77
N LEU A 4 -6.38 12.25 -61.14
CA LEU A 4 -5.64 11.27 -60.35
C LEU A 4 -6.27 11.21 -58.95
N CYS A 5 -6.93 10.10 -58.59
CA CYS A 5 -7.39 9.86 -57.23
C CYS A 5 -6.22 9.34 -56.38
N PHE A 6 -5.74 10.14 -55.43
CA PHE A 6 -4.84 9.67 -54.39
C PHE A 6 -5.66 8.95 -53.31
N SER A 7 -5.52 7.63 -53.22
CA SER A 7 -6.04 6.85 -52.10
C SER A 7 -5.05 6.96 -50.94
N PHE A 8 -5.46 7.58 -49.83
CA PHE A 8 -4.66 7.66 -48.62
C PHE A 8 -4.95 6.40 -47.77
N LEU A 9 -4.04 5.44 -47.80
CA LEU A 9 -4.10 4.25 -46.94
C LEU A 9 -3.62 4.64 -45.53
N PHE A 10 -4.53 4.78 -44.58
CA PHE A 10 -4.20 5.06 -43.18
C PHE A 10 -3.80 3.75 -42.49
N LEU A 11 -2.48 3.50 -42.38
CA LEU A 11 -1.93 2.40 -41.60
C LEU A 11 -2.06 2.74 -40.11
N ILE A 12 -3.06 2.16 -39.45
CA ILE A 12 -3.17 2.19 -37.99
C ILE A 12 -2.07 1.28 -37.44
N SER A 13 -0.99 1.87 -36.94
CA SER A 13 -0.02 1.15 -36.12
C SER A 13 -0.67 0.86 -34.78
N ILE A 14 -1.11 -0.39 -34.58
CA ILE A 14 -1.43 -0.90 -33.25
C ILE A 14 -0.10 -1.13 -32.55
N GLY A 15 0.40 -0.09 -31.90
CA GLY A 15 1.52 -0.22 -30.97
C GLY A 15 1.03 -1.00 -29.76
N SER A 16 1.30 -2.31 -29.73
CA SER A 16 1.23 -3.07 -28.47
C SER A 16 2.31 -2.50 -27.56
N ALA A 17 1.92 -1.58 -26.66
CA ALA A 17 2.76 -1.20 -25.55
C ALA A 17 2.91 -2.45 -24.67
N LEU A 18 4.02 -3.17 -24.85
CA LEU A 18 4.49 -4.09 -23.82
C LEU A 18 4.70 -3.21 -22.59
N ALA A 19 3.80 -3.34 -21.61
CA ALA A 19 4.01 -2.75 -20.30
C ALA A 19 5.37 -3.27 -19.84
N ALA A 20 6.35 -2.38 -19.77
CA ALA A 20 7.64 -2.73 -19.20
C ALA A 20 7.34 -3.24 -17.80
N ASP A 21 7.66 -4.51 -17.54
CA ASP A 21 7.61 -5.08 -16.21
C ASP A 21 8.65 -4.32 -15.39
N SER A 22 8.21 -3.23 -14.75
CA SER A 22 9.09 -2.41 -13.95
C SER A 22 9.57 -3.31 -12.83
N LYS A 23 10.85 -3.68 -12.89
CA LYS A 23 11.52 -4.54 -11.90
C LYS A 23 11.42 -4.00 -10.46
N HIS A 24 10.92 -2.78 -10.30
CA HIS A 24 10.63 -2.12 -9.04
C HIS A 24 9.13 -1.87 -8.92
N PRO A 25 8.47 -2.37 -7.88
CA PRO A 25 7.05 -2.09 -7.66
C PRO A 25 6.87 -0.58 -7.45
N LEU A 26 5.94 0.01 -8.22
CA LEU A 26 5.53 1.39 -8.04
C LEU A 26 4.74 1.55 -6.74
N HIS A 27 4.97 2.66 -6.03
CA HIS A 27 4.41 2.92 -4.72
C HIS A 27 3.56 4.19 -4.70
N SER A 28 2.29 4.07 -4.30
CA SER A 28 1.33 5.17 -4.17
C SER A 28 1.42 5.69 -2.74
N HIS A 29 2.28 6.68 -2.54
CA HIS A 29 2.47 7.30 -1.23
C HIS A 29 1.25 8.17 -0.89
N ASN A 30 0.69 8.01 0.31
CA ASN A 30 -0.56 8.68 0.72
C ASN A 30 -1.66 8.57 -0.34
N ASP A 31 -1.97 7.33 -0.72
CA ASP A 31 -2.90 7.01 -1.81
C ASP A 31 -4.29 7.68 -1.63
N TYR A 32 -4.67 7.96 -0.39
CA TYR A 32 -5.93 8.61 -0.02
C TYR A 32 -6.03 10.09 -0.45
N GLU A 33 -4.93 10.69 -0.92
CA GLU A 33 -4.91 12.03 -1.52
C GLU A 33 -5.15 12.01 -3.04
N GLN A 34 -5.23 10.83 -3.67
CA GLN A 34 -5.60 10.70 -5.07
C GLN A 34 -7.11 10.89 -5.28
N ASP A 35 -7.52 11.32 -6.47
CA ASP A 35 -8.94 11.52 -6.82
C ASP A 35 -9.76 10.22 -6.74
N ARG A 36 -9.13 9.09 -7.10
CA ARG A 36 -9.70 7.74 -7.02
C ARG A 36 -8.72 6.82 -6.28
N PRO A 37 -8.66 6.87 -4.95
CA PRO A 37 -7.80 5.99 -4.16
C PRO A 37 -8.01 4.53 -4.54
N ILE A 38 -6.94 3.73 -4.51
CA ILE A 38 -6.87 2.31 -4.95
C ILE A 38 -7.04 2.12 -6.45
N LEU A 39 -8.12 2.65 -7.03
CA LEU A 39 -8.41 2.47 -8.45
C LEU A 39 -7.35 3.14 -9.33
N ALA A 40 -6.95 4.38 -9.02
CA ALA A 40 -5.89 5.05 -9.75
C ALA A 40 -4.55 4.30 -9.62
N ALA A 41 -4.24 3.76 -8.44
CA ALA A 41 -3.04 2.95 -8.23
C ALA A 41 -3.07 1.70 -9.12
N PHE A 42 -4.17 0.93 -9.09
CA PHE A 42 -4.30 -0.31 -9.85
C PHE A 42 -4.41 -0.10 -11.37
N ASP A 43 -5.10 0.96 -11.82
CA ASP A 43 -5.14 1.36 -13.22
C ASP A 43 -3.73 1.65 -13.78
N ASN A 44 -2.80 2.06 -12.92
CA ASN A 44 -1.40 2.32 -13.26
C ASN A 44 -0.45 1.17 -12.88
N ASN A 45 -0.97 -0.01 -12.53
CA ASN A 45 -0.21 -1.20 -12.11
C ASN A 45 0.62 -1.04 -10.82
N PHE A 46 0.26 -0.11 -9.94
CA PHE A 46 0.90 0.01 -8.63
C PHE A 46 0.41 -1.14 -7.74
N LYS A 47 1.34 -1.90 -7.14
CA LYS A 47 1.04 -2.97 -6.18
C LYS A 47 1.40 -2.59 -4.74
N SER A 48 1.80 -1.35 -4.50
CA SER A 48 2.24 -0.87 -3.20
C SER A 48 1.56 0.47 -2.92
N ILE A 49 0.86 0.58 -1.80
CA ILE A 49 0.06 1.75 -1.43
C ILE A 49 0.28 2.09 0.05
N GLU A 50 0.33 3.38 0.38
CA GLU A 50 0.48 3.86 1.76
C GLU A 50 -0.72 4.68 2.23
N VAL A 51 -1.11 4.47 3.49
CA VAL A 51 -2.16 5.23 4.17
C VAL A 51 -1.75 5.66 5.57
N ASP A 52 -2.08 6.91 5.91
CA ASP A 52 -1.87 7.49 7.23
C ASP A 52 -3.11 7.24 8.10
N ILE A 53 -2.95 6.61 9.26
CA ILE A 53 -4.07 6.29 10.16
C ILE A 53 -4.02 6.97 11.52
N TRP A 54 -5.21 7.28 12.02
CA TRP A 54 -5.47 7.86 13.33
C TRP A 54 -6.65 7.14 14.00
N LEU A 55 -6.71 7.17 15.34
CA LEU A 55 -7.89 6.68 16.07
C LEU A 55 -8.79 7.85 16.46
N SER A 56 -10.01 7.89 15.92
CA SER A 56 -11.01 8.90 16.29
C SER A 56 -12.36 8.25 16.52
N ASN A 57 -13.06 8.62 17.60
CA ASN A 57 -14.37 8.06 17.96
C ASN A 57 -14.44 6.52 17.92
N ASN A 58 -13.35 5.86 18.37
CA ASN A 58 -13.20 4.41 18.36
C ASN A 58 -13.15 3.76 16.96
N GLU A 59 -12.87 4.52 15.91
CA GLU A 59 -12.70 4.05 14.53
C GLU A 59 -11.29 4.36 14.02
N VAL A 60 -10.74 3.48 13.17
CA VAL A 60 -9.49 3.75 12.47
C VAL A 60 -9.80 4.65 11.27
N LYS A 61 -9.41 5.91 11.35
CA LYS A 61 -9.66 6.94 10.33
C LYS A 61 -8.39 7.20 9.52
N ILE A 62 -8.57 7.57 8.26
CA ILE A 62 -7.51 7.96 7.35
C ILE A 62 -7.40 9.48 7.27
N ALA A 63 -6.19 10.01 7.47
CA ALA A 63 -5.89 11.42 7.30
C ALA A 63 -4.39 11.72 7.34
N HIS A 64 -3.98 12.77 6.62
CA HIS A 64 -2.65 13.34 6.77
C HIS A 64 -2.43 13.97 8.16
N ASN A 65 -3.48 14.57 8.73
CA ASN A 65 -3.47 15.22 10.04
C ASN A 65 -4.74 14.87 10.82
N PRO A 66 -4.73 14.95 12.17
CA PRO A 66 -5.83 14.44 13.00
C PRO A 66 -7.09 15.32 13.00
N TRP A 67 -7.15 16.37 12.17
CA TRP A 67 -8.24 17.34 12.15
C TRP A 67 -9.11 17.23 10.90
N HIS A 68 -8.63 16.56 9.84
CA HIS A 68 -9.34 16.43 8.57
C HIS A 68 -9.36 14.97 8.09
N PHE A 69 -10.37 14.21 8.52
CA PHE A 69 -10.53 12.81 8.14
C PHE A 69 -11.16 12.65 6.76
N LYS A 70 -10.58 11.78 5.94
CA LYS A 70 -11.10 11.43 4.60
C LYS A 70 -12.16 10.32 4.66
N GLY A 71 -12.04 9.42 5.64
CA GLY A 71 -12.92 8.27 5.82
C GLY A 71 -12.37 7.28 6.84
N THR A 72 -12.99 6.11 6.98
CA THR A 72 -12.39 5.00 7.74
C THR A 72 -11.45 4.16 6.87
N LEU A 73 -10.50 3.47 7.50
CA LEU A 73 -9.65 2.47 6.84
C LEU A 73 -10.49 1.36 6.18
N GLU A 74 -11.59 0.96 6.83
CA GLU A 74 -12.49 -0.08 6.30
C GLU A 74 -13.18 0.38 5.02
N GLU A 75 -13.86 1.53 5.05
CA GLU A 75 -14.62 2.05 3.91
C GLU A 75 -13.73 2.37 2.71
N MET A 76 -12.57 2.98 2.97
CA MET A 76 -11.69 3.44 1.90
C MET A 76 -10.81 2.34 1.33
N TYR A 77 -10.38 1.35 2.14
CA TYR A 77 -9.39 0.35 1.71
C TYR A 77 -9.81 -1.09 1.89
N LEU A 78 -10.17 -1.52 3.10
CA LEU A 78 -10.30 -2.96 3.36
C LEU A 78 -11.55 -3.57 2.70
N ILE A 79 -12.68 -2.85 2.73
CA ILE A 79 -13.91 -3.28 2.04
C ILE A 79 -13.70 -3.34 0.52
N PRO A 80 -13.20 -2.29 -0.17
CA PRO A 80 -13.00 -2.36 -1.61
C PRO A 80 -11.96 -3.40 -2.02
N LEU A 81 -10.84 -3.53 -1.30
CA LEU A 81 -9.84 -4.56 -1.59
C LEU A 81 -10.43 -5.97 -1.45
N GLN A 82 -11.18 -6.26 -0.38
CA GLN A 82 -11.80 -7.58 -0.20
C GLN A 82 -12.78 -7.88 -1.33
N LYS A 83 -13.61 -6.91 -1.72
CA LYS A 83 -14.53 -7.07 -2.87
C LYS A 83 -13.77 -7.36 -4.17
N MET A 84 -12.64 -6.71 -4.38
CA MET A 84 -11.83 -6.91 -5.57
C MET A 84 -11.18 -8.30 -5.59
N VAL A 85 -10.73 -8.79 -4.43
CA VAL A 85 -10.22 -10.16 -4.22
C VAL A 85 -11.33 -11.17 -4.49
N ASP A 86 -12.50 -11.01 -3.86
CA ASP A 86 -13.65 -11.91 -4.03
C ASP A 86 -14.13 -11.97 -5.50
N ALA A 87 -14.02 -10.85 -6.22
CA ALA A 87 -14.36 -10.76 -7.64
C ALA A 87 -13.24 -11.25 -8.59
N GLY A 88 -12.05 -11.57 -8.07
CA GLY A 88 -10.89 -11.97 -8.89
C GLY A 88 -10.36 -10.86 -9.80
N THR A 89 -10.55 -9.59 -9.41
CA THR A 89 -10.17 -8.41 -10.22
C THR A 89 -8.74 -7.92 -9.95
N ILE A 90 -8.13 -8.38 -8.85
CA ILE A 90 -6.72 -8.13 -8.54
C ILE A 90 -5.96 -9.44 -8.77
N ASN A 91 -4.84 -9.36 -9.50
CA ASN A 91 -3.89 -10.46 -9.62
C ASN A 91 -2.85 -10.38 -8.49
N ALA A 92 -3.20 -10.93 -7.34
CA ALA A 92 -2.38 -11.00 -6.14
C ALA A 92 -2.61 -12.32 -5.40
N ASP A 93 -1.57 -12.79 -4.71
CA ASP A 93 -1.55 -13.98 -3.87
C ASP A 93 -0.45 -13.83 -2.80
N ALA A 94 -0.24 -14.85 -1.97
CA ALA A 94 0.78 -14.82 -0.93
C ALA A 94 2.23 -14.60 -1.44
N GLU A 95 2.52 -15.01 -2.68
CA GLU A 95 3.85 -14.84 -3.29
C GLU A 95 4.01 -13.46 -3.93
N ASN A 96 2.92 -12.89 -4.47
CA ASN A 96 2.87 -11.61 -5.17
C ASN A 96 1.75 -10.70 -4.62
N PRO A 97 1.79 -10.33 -3.32
CA PRO A 97 0.69 -9.62 -2.68
C PRO A 97 0.64 -8.14 -3.08
N ILE A 98 -0.51 -7.51 -2.86
CA ILE A 98 -0.60 -6.06 -2.74
C ILE A 98 0.01 -5.66 -1.39
N LEU A 99 0.95 -4.71 -1.41
CA LEU A 99 1.57 -4.15 -0.21
C LEU A 99 0.73 -2.96 0.28
N LEU A 100 0.11 -3.10 1.45
CA LEU A 100 -0.62 -2.04 2.13
C LEU A 100 0.22 -1.54 3.31
N TRP A 101 0.86 -0.40 3.13
CA TRP A 101 1.64 0.29 4.15
C TRP A 101 0.69 1.12 5.01
N ILE A 102 0.61 0.81 6.30
CA ILE A 102 -0.24 1.50 7.26
C ILE A 102 0.65 2.30 8.20
N ASP A 103 0.74 3.62 7.99
CA ASP A 103 1.49 4.52 8.87
C ASP A 103 0.64 4.90 10.09
N ILE A 104 1.04 4.37 11.25
CA ILE A 104 0.42 4.66 12.53
C ILE A 104 0.91 6.03 13.02
N LYS A 105 0.19 7.09 12.64
CA LYS A 105 0.47 8.47 13.10
C LYS A 105 0.00 8.73 14.53
N ASP A 106 -1.00 7.99 15.00
CA ASP A 106 -1.50 8.13 16.37
C ASP A 106 -0.44 7.68 17.38
N ILE A 107 -0.28 8.43 18.48
CA ILE A 107 0.67 8.11 19.54
C ILE A 107 0.08 7.20 20.64
N ARG A 108 -1.24 7.01 20.65
CA ARG A 108 -1.99 6.34 21.72
C ARG A 108 -2.08 4.84 21.44
N GLN A 109 -1.73 4.02 22.43
CA GLN A 109 -1.71 2.56 22.28
C GLN A 109 -3.07 1.93 21.93
N LYS A 110 -4.19 2.61 22.24
CA LYS A 110 -5.55 2.12 21.93
C LYS A 110 -5.79 1.89 20.43
N ILE A 111 -5.00 2.50 19.54
CA ILE A 111 -5.13 2.26 18.10
C ILE A 111 -4.82 0.81 17.73
N ASN A 112 -3.83 0.17 18.36
CA ASN A 112 -3.45 -1.21 18.03
C ASN A 112 -4.61 -2.17 18.21
N LYS A 113 -5.32 -2.09 19.35
CA LYS A 113 -6.47 -2.96 19.63
C LYS A 113 -7.59 -2.76 18.62
N ARG A 114 -7.87 -1.51 18.24
CA ARG A 114 -8.91 -1.24 17.24
C ARG A 114 -8.50 -1.66 15.84
N LEU A 115 -7.24 -1.44 15.46
CA LEU A 115 -6.68 -1.86 14.18
C LEU A 115 -6.68 -3.39 14.06
N ALA A 116 -6.28 -4.12 15.10
CA ALA A 116 -6.32 -5.57 15.13
C ALA A 116 -7.73 -6.11 14.87
N ALA A 117 -8.71 -5.62 15.63
CA ALA A 117 -10.11 -6.00 15.46
C ALA A 117 -10.69 -5.63 14.07
N VAL A 118 -10.11 -4.64 13.39
CA VAL A 118 -10.46 -4.29 12.01
C VAL A 118 -9.82 -5.29 11.03
N LEU A 119 -8.51 -5.52 11.12
CA LEU A 119 -7.77 -6.40 10.20
C LEU A 119 -8.25 -7.86 10.27
N GLU A 120 -8.59 -8.37 11.44
CA GLU A 120 -9.08 -9.75 11.66
C GLU A 120 -10.35 -10.10 10.84
N LYS A 121 -11.11 -9.10 10.40
CA LYS A 121 -12.34 -9.32 9.64
C LYS A 121 -12.07 -9.72 8.18
N TYR A 122 -10.86 -9.50 7.68
CA TYR A 122 -10.55 -9.57 6.25
C TYR A 122 -9.61 -10.74 5.96
N PRO A 123 -10.09 -11.85 5.39
CA PRO A 123 -9.28 -13.04 5.11
C PRO A 123 -8.19 -12.82 4.06
N MET A 124 -8.28 -11.76 3.25
CA MET A 124 -7.22 -11.39 2.29
C MET A 124 -5.89 -10.99 2.97
N ILE A 125 -5.93 -10.63 4.25
CA ILE A 125 -4.75 -10.18 5.00
C ILE A 125 -3.84 -11.38 5.28
N GLY A 126 -2.59 -11.29 4.81
CA GLY A 126 -1.63 -12.38 4.87
C GLY A 126 -1.64 -13.31 3.66
N ASN A 127 -2.54 -13.05 2.70
CA ASN A 127 -2.59 -13.75 1.42
C ASN A 127 -2.48 -12.74 0.27
N GLU A 128 -3.59 -12.30 -0.32
CA GLU A 128 -3.60 -11.33 -1.43
C GLU A 128 -3.11 -9.94 -1.02
N VAL A 129 -3.25 -9.59 0.26
CA VAL A 129 -2.81 -8.29 0.82
C VAL A 129 -1.84 -8.53 1.96
N ARG A 130 -0.64 -7.97 1.82
CA ARG A 130 0.36 -7.90 2.89
C ARG A 130 0.34 -6.52 3.53
N VAL A 131 -0.04 -6.48 4.80
CA VAL A 131 0.00 -5.25 5.59
C VAL A 131 1.39 -5.06 6.19
N ILE A 132 1.94 -3.86 6.03
CA ILE A 132 3.22 -3.45 6.60
C ILE A 132 2.96 -2.26 7.53
N LEU A 133 3.14 -2.45 8.83
CA LEU A 133 2.93 -1.39 9.82
C LEU A 133 4.14 -0.45 9.88
N THR A 134 3.91 0.85 9.76
CA THR A 134 4.93 1.89 9.86
C THR A 134 4.65 2.96 10.91
N GLY A 135 5.53 3.96 11.00
CA GLY A 135 5.46 5.03 11.97
C GLY A 135 6.15 4.69 13.29
N SER A 136 5.42 4.75 14.41
CA SER A 136 6.00 4.61 15.75
C SER A 136 6.56 3.21 16.03
N LYS A 137 7.89 3.10 16.19
CA LYS A 137 8.60 1.86 16.60
C LYS A 137 7.90 1.12 17.74
N ARG A 138 7.51 1.86 18.79
CA ARG A 138 6.88 1.30 19.98
C ARG A 138 5.52 0.66 19.64
N LEU A 139 4.69 1.33 18.85
CA LEU A 139 3.34 0.86 18.57
C LEU A 139 3.34 -0.32 17.63
N LYS A 140 4.11 -0.27 16.54
CA LYS A 140 4.18 -1.39 15.58
C LYS A 140 4.81 -2.65 16.19
N ARG A 141 5.87 -2.52 17.01
CA ARG A 141 6.42 -3.67 17.78
C ARG A 141 5.40 -4.23 18.77
N LYS A 142 4.70 -3.36 19.50
CA LYS A 142 3.66 -3.79 20.42
C LYS A 142 2.48 -4.47 19.71
N PHE A 143 2.11 -4.02 18.51
CA PHE A 143 1.04 -4.64 17.72
C PHE A 143 1.36 -6.11 17.44
N VAL A 144 2.54 -6.36 16.86
CA VAL A 144 3.00 -7.72 16.51
C VAL A 144 3.07 -8.63 17.74
N LEU A 145 3.53 -8.10 18.89
CA LEU A 145 3.60 -8.85 20.14
C LEU A 145 2.22 -9.17 20.73
N ASP A 146 1.29 -8.21 20.70
CA ASP A 146 -0.04 -8.37 21.29
C ASP A 146 -0.99 -9.18 20.39
N PHE A 147 -0.78 -9.20 19.07
CA PHE A 147 -1.65 -9.82 18.07
C PHE A 147 -0.87 -10.71 17.08
N PRO A 148 -0.13 -11.74 17.55
CA PRO A 148 0.76 -12.55 16.70
C PRO A 148 0.01 -13.41 15.67
N HIS A 149 -1.30 -13.60 15.81
CA HIS A 149 -2.14 -14.36 14.88
C HIS A 149 -2.60 -13.56 13.66
N ILE A 150 -2.41 -12.23 13.65
CA ILE A 150 -2.71 -11.39 12.49
C ILE A 150 -1.44 -11.29 11.63
N ALA A 151 -1.52 -11.77 10.39
CA ALA A 151 -0.40 -11.80 9.45
C ALA A 151 -0.05 -10.38 8.94
N VAL A 152 0.74 -9.67 9.73
CA VAL A 152 1.27 -8.33 9.42
C VAL A 152 2.78 -8.31 9.54
N ASP A 153 3.41 -7.53 8.66
CA ASP A 153 4.81 -7.16 8.77
C ASP A 153 4.93 -5.80 9.46
N ARG A 154 6.15 -5.38 9.78
CA ARG A 154 6.47 -4.02 10.22
C ARG A 154 7.78 -3.57 9.61
N ASP A 155 7.96 -2.28 9.41
CA ASP A 155 9.28 -1.74 9.06
C ASP A 155 10.22 -1.68 10.27
N GLU A 156 11.46 -1.33 9.99
CA GLU A 156 12.49 -0.98 10.95
C GLU A 156 12.83 0.51 10.80
N ASN A 157 12.94 1.19 11.95
CA ASN A 157 13.18 2.64 11.96
C ASN A 157 14.68 2.98 11.95
N THR A 158 15.56 1.98 12.12
CA THR A 158 17.01 2.10 12.00
C THR A 158 17.62 0.87 11.34
N LEU A 159 18.86 0.97 10.85
CA LEU A 159 19.57 -0.17 10.26
C LEU A 159 20.06 -1.18 11.31
N GLU A 160 20.18 -0.77 12.57
CA GLU A 160 20.58 -1.68 13.66
C GLU A 160 19.43 -2.57 14.15
N ASP A 161 18.19 -2.28 13.76
CA ASP A 161 16.98 -2.95 14.25
C ASP A 161 16.74 -4.36 13.65
N LEU A 162 17.77 -4.98 13.08
CA LEU A 162 17.68 -6.23 12.32
C LEU A 162 17.32 -7.49 13.13
N GLN A 163 17.34 -7.45 14.46
CA GLN A 163 17.33 -8.68 15.27
C GLN A 163 15.96 -9.19 15.72
N ASP A 164 14.85 -8.51 15.42
CA ASP A 164 13.51 -8.90 15.94
C ASP A 164 12.37 -8.77 14.91
N SER A 165 12.62 -8.97 13.61
CA SER A 165 11.54 -8.96 12.63
C SER A 165 10.67 -10.22 12.80
N PRO A 166 9.33 -10.10 12.88
CA PRO A 166 8.44 -11.27 12.97
C PRO A 166 8.40 -12.08 11.67
N THR A 167 8.96 -11.55 10.59
CA THR A 167 8.94 -12.16 9.25
C THR A 167 10.34 -12.20 8.66
N PRO A 168 10.63 -13.09 7.70
CA PRO A 168 11.93 -13.11 7.02
C PRO A 168 12.20 -11.85 6.18
N PHE A 169 11.19 -11.00 5.98
CA PHE A 169 11.32 -9.74 5.29
C PHE A 169 11.69 -8.63 6.28
N HIS A 170 12.61 -7.76 5.84
CA HIS A 170 12.97 -6.55 6.55
C HIS A 170 12.56 -5.35 5.69
N TRP A 171 11.57 -4.61 6.18
CA TRP A 171 11.15 -3.36 5.57
C TRP A 171 11.85 -2.21 6.31
N PHE A 172 12.19 -1.13 5.62
CA PHE A 172 12.87 0.02 6.25
C PHE A 172 12.19 1.32 5.86
N THR A 173 11.74 2.08 6.86
CA THR A 173 11.29 3.46 6.68
C THR A 173 12.26 4.37 7.43
N ILE A 174 13.42 4.59 6.81
CA ILE A 174 14.55 5.35 7.38
C ILE A 174 14.83 6.61 6.58
N LYS A 175 15.42 7.63 7.24
CA LYS A 175 15.84 8.85 6.56
C LYS A 175 17.00 8.53 5.62
N TRP A 176 16.75 8.61 4.31
CA TRP A 176 17.75 8.32 3.28
C TRP A 176 19.05 9.11 3.50
N SER A 177 18.93 10.44 3.63
CA SER A 177 20.07 11.36 3.79
C SER A 177 20.94 11.12 5.04
N LYS A 178 20.47 10.33 6.01
CA LYS A 178 21.26 9.98 7.20
C LYS A 178 22.06 8.70 7.03
N ASN A 179 21.64 7.83 6.12
CA ASN A 179 22.16 6.46 6.00
C ASN A 179 22.84 6.22 4.66
N PHE A 180 22.52 7.02 3.65
CA PHE A 180 23.01 6.85 2.29
C PHE A 180 23.52 8.17 1.76
N THR A 181 24.61 8.09 0.99
CA THR A 181 25.11 9.19 0.17
C THR A 181 24.82 8.83 -1.28
N TRP A 182 24.03 9.64 -1.97
CA TRP A 182 23.82 9.46 -3.41
C TRP A 182 24.89 10.25 -4.15
N ASN A 183 25.64 9.56 -5.00
CA ASN A 183 26.73 10.13 -5.81
C ASN A 183 26.30 10.51 -7.23
N GLY A 184 25.01 10.36 -7.59
CA GLY A 184 24.54 10.70 -8.93
C GLY A 184 24.68 9.59 -9.97
N GLU A 185 25.28 8.45 -9.59
CA GLU A 185 25.59 7.31 -10.47
C GLU A 185 24.75 6.08 -10.14
#